data_AF-A0A453INW6-F1
#
_entry.id   AF-A0A453INW6-F1
#
_cell.length_a   1.000
_cell.length_b   1.000
_cell.length_c   1.000
_cell.angle_alpha   90.00
_cell.angle_beta   90.00
_cell.angle_gamma   90.00
#
_symmetry.space_group_name_H-M   'P 1'
#
loop_
_entity.id
_entity.type
_entity.pdbx_description
1 polymer ?
#
loop_
_entity_poly.entity_id
_entity_poly.type
_entity_poly.pdbx_seq_one_letter_code
_entity_poly.pdbx_strand_id
1 'polypeptide(L)'
;FLGSLKDNLNAEVALGTVTNVREACAWLGYTYLFRRMKTNPLVYGITWEEVIGDPSMGAKQRSFIIDAARSLDKAKMMRYDEKSGNFYCTELGRIASHFYLQYSSVETYNEMLRRHMS
;
A
#
# COMPACT_ATOMS: atom_id res chain seq x y z
N PHE A 1 -3.14 2.14 -11.14
CA PHE A 1 -3.55 1.38 -9.95
C PHE A 1 -2.38 0.98 -9.07
N LEU A 2 -1.35 0.25 -9.54
CA LEU A 2 -0.15 -0.01 -8.72
C LEU A 2 0.51 1.28 -8.20
N GLY A 3 0.56 2.33 -9.03
CA GLY A 3 1.03 3.65 -8.60
C GLY A 3 0.19 4.31 -7.49
N SER A 4 -1.08 3.90 -7.33
CA SER A 4 -2.02 4.43 -6.33
C SER A 4 -2.21 3.49 -5.14
N LEU A 5 -1.53 2.34 -5.12
CA LEU A 5 -1.70 1.33 -4.07
C LEU A 5 -1.35 1.90 -2.69
N LYS A 6 -0.29 2.72 -2.61
CA LYS A 6 0.14 3.37 -1.38
C LYS A 6 -0.94 4.30 -0.82
N ASP A 7 -1.50 5.15 -1.68
CA ASP A 7 -2.55 6.10 -1.29
C ASP A 7 -3.82 5.38 -0.83
N ASN A 8 -4.24 4.36 -1.60
CA ASN A 8 -5.42 3.57 -1.28
C ASN A 8 -5.23 2.77 0.02
N LEU A 9 -4.06 2.14 0.23
CA LEU A 9 -3.75 1.43 1.46
C LEU A 9 -3.74 2.38 2.67
N ASN A 10 -3.14 3.57 2.53
CA ASN A 10 -3.16 4.60 3.57
C ASN A 10 -4.59 5.02 3.92
N ALA A 11 -5.48 5.16 2.93
CA ALA A 11 -6.87 5.52 3.16
C ALA A 11 -7.63 4.44 3.97
N GLU A 12 -7.49 3.16 3.63
CA GLU A 12 -8.12 2.07 4.39
C GLU A 12 -7.58 1.99 5.83
N VAL A 13 -6.28 2.22 6.02
CA VAL A 13 -5.68 2.26 7.36
C VAL A 13 -6.17 3.49 8.15
N ALA A 14 -6.34 4.64 7.51
CA ALA A 14 -6.88 5.85 8.12
C ALA A 14 -8.37 5.70 8.50
N LEU A 15 -9.14 4.93 7.72
CA LEU A 15 -10.53 4.56 8.01
C LEU A 15 -10.65 3.46 9.07
N GLY A 16 -9.56 2.73 9.36
CA GLY A 16 -9.55 1.61 10.30
C GLY A 16 -10.17 0.32 9.75
N THR A 17 -10.45 0.26 8.44
CA THR A 17 -10.97 -0.94 7.76
C THR A 17 -9.88 -1.98 7.52
N VAL A 18 -8.61 -1.55 7.49
CA VAL A 18 -7.42 -2.40 7.36
C VAL A 18 -6.44 -2.06 8.47
N THR A 19 -6.06 -3.04 9.27
CA THR A 19 -5.20 -2.85 10.46
C THR A 19 -3.91 -3.66 10.40
N ASN A 20 -3.78 -4.59 9.45
CA ASN A 20 -2.63 -5.47 9.33
C ASN A 20 -2.46 -6.02 7.90
N VAL A 21 -1.31 -6.63 7.63
CA VAL A 21 -0.95 -7.18 6.30
C VAL A 21 -1.98 -8.21 5.81
N ARG A 22 -2.54 -9.03 6.69
CA ARG A 22 -3.51 -10.07 6.31
C ARG A 22 -4.80 -9.44 5.78
N GLU A 23 -5.33 -8.44 6.50
CA GLU A 23 -6.49 -7.66 6.08
C GLU A 23 -6.22 -6.89 4.80
N ALA A 24 -5.04 -6.29 4.65
CA ALA A 24 -4.65 -5.61 3.42
C ALA A 24 -4.59 -6.56 2.21
N CYS A 25 -4.08 -7.78 2.39
CA CYS A 25 -4.11 -8.79 1.32
C CYS A 25 -5.55 -9.18 0.94
N ALA A 26 -6.44 -9.34 1.94
CA ALA A 26 -7.85 -9.62 1.69
C ALA A 26 -8.53 -8.47 0.94
N TRP A 27 -8.31 -7.22 1.39
CA TRP A 27 -8.78 -6.00 0.73
C TRP A 27 -8.30 -5.92 -0.73
N LEU A 28 -6.99 -6.12 -0.98
CA LEU A 28 -6.43 -6.16 -2.32
C LEU A 28 -7.10 -7.25 -3.18
N GLY A 29 -7.44 -8.39 -2.58
CA GLY A 29 -8.15 -9.49 -3.21
C GLY A 29 -9.54 -9.14 -3.75
N TYR A 30 -10.22 -8.17 -3.13
CA TYR A 30 -11.53 -7.70 -3.59
C TYR A 30 -11.47 -6.73 -4.76
N THR A 31 -10.28 -6.17 -5.05
CA THR A 31 -10.12 -5.17 -6.10
C THR A 31 -10.31 -5.76 -7.50
N TYR A 32 -10.76 -4.91 -8.44
CA TYR A 32 -10.81 -5.27 -9.86
C TYR A 32 -9.42 -5.60 -10.41
N LEU A 33 -8.36 -4.91 -9.95
CA LEU A 33 -6.98 -5.19 -10.34
C LEU A 33 -6.63 -6.66 -10.06
N PHE A 34 -6.89 -7.14 -8.84
CA PHE A 34 -6.52 -8.50 -8.46
C PHE A 34 -7.26 -9.54 -9.29
N ARG A 35 -8.55 -9.36 -9.53
CA ARG A 35 -9.32 -10.24 -10.44
C ARG A 35 -8.68 -10.28 -11.83
N ARG A 36 -8.27 -9.14 -12.38
CA ARG A 36 -7.64 -9.05 -13.70
C ARG A 36 -6.25 -9.68 -13.75
N MET A 37 -5.45 -9.53 -12.69
CA MET A 37 -4.15 -10.20 -12.58
C MET A 37 -4.30 -11.73 -12.58
N LYS A 38 -5.34 -12.27 -11.93
CA LYS A 38 -5.61 -13.72 -11.98
C LYS A 38 -6.10 -14.19 -13.34
N THR A 39 -6.97 -13.42 -14.00
CA THR A 39 -7.56 -13.82 -15.29
C THR A 39 -6.60 -13.65 -16.46
N ASN A 40 -5.72 -12.65 -16.45
CA ASN A 40 -4.76 -12.40 -17.52
C ASN A 40 -3.40 -11.94 -16.97
N PRO A 41 -2.64 -12.84 -16.31
CA PRO A 41 -1.43 -12.51 -15.55
C PRO A 41 -0.31 -11.87 -16.37
N LEU A 42 -0.11 -12.34 -17.61
CA LEU A 42 0.97 -11.86 -18.48
C LEU A 42 0.89 -10.34 -18.76
N VAL A 43 -0.32 -9.80 -18.93
CA VAL A 43 -0.53 -8.35 -19.17
C VAL A 43 -0.11 -7.50 -17.96
N TYR A 44 -0.08 -8.10 -16.77
CA TYR A 44 0.35 -7.45 -15.54
C TYR A 44 1.80 -7.81 -15.17
N GLY A 45 2.57 -8.37 -16.11
CA GLY A 45 3.97 -8.73 -15.90
C GLY A 45 4.18 -9.90 -14.94
N ILE A 46 3.17 -10.76 -14.79
CA ILE A 46 3.26 -11.98 -13.98
C ILE A 46 3.49 -13.16 -14.92
N THR A 47 4.58 -13.89 -14.74
CA THR A 47 4.96 -14.99 -15.64
C THR A 47 4.15 -16.25 -15.36
N TRP A 48 4.14 -17.19 -16.31
CA TRP A 48 3.47 -18.48 -16.10
C TRP A 48 4.11 -19.28 -14.96
N GLU A 49 5.43 -19.19 -14.78
CA GLU A 49 6.13 -19.83 -13.67
C GLU A 49 5.66 -19.27 -12.32
N GLU A 50 5.45 -17.96 -12.21
CA GLU A 50 4.89 -17.34 -11.00
C GLU A 50 3.46 -17.81 -10.71
N VAL A 51 2.63 -17.95 -11.76
CA VAL A 51 1.25 -18.45 -11.62
C VAL A 51 1.21 -19.92 -11.22
N ILE A 52 2.10 -20.75 -11.78
CA ILE A 52 2.19 -22.17 -11.45
C ILE A 52 2.71 -22.34 -10.01
N GLY A 53 3.69 -21.54 -9.59
CA GLY A 53 4.25 -21.55 -8.24
C GLY A 53 3.32 -20.99 -7.16
N ASP A 54 2.46 -20.02 -7.52
CA ASP A 54 1.43 -19.45 -6.63
C ASP A 54 0.10 -19.21 -7.37
N PRO A 55 -0.72 -20.27 -7.58
CA PRO A 55 -2.00 -20.14 -8.27
C PRO A 55 -3.00 -19.23 -7.53
N SER A 56 -2.82 -19.09 -6.22
CA SER A 56 -3.64 -18.20 -5.39
C SER A 56 -3.27 -16.73 -5.57
N MET A 57 -2.04 -16.45 -6.03
CA MET A 57 -1.36 -15.15 -6.05
C MET A 57 -1.18 -14.51 -4.66
N GLY A 58 -1.30 -15.29 -3.59
CA GLY A 58 -1.21 -14.80 -2.22
C GLY A 58 0.18 -14.26 -1.84
N ALA A 59 1.24 -14.90 -2.31
CA ALA A 59 2.62 -14.42 -2.08
C ALA A 59 2.85 -13.11 -2.82
N LYS A 60 2.35 -12.99 -4.06
CA LYS A 60 2.44 -11.75 -4.86
C LYS A 60 1.67 -10.60 -4.21
N GLN A 61 0.45 -10.83 -3.74
CA GLN A 61 -0.34 -9.84 -2.99
C GLN A 61 0.42 -9.36 -1.75
N ARG A 62 0.95 -10.31 -0.97
CA ARG A 62 1.71 -10.00 0.23
C ARG A 62 2.93 -9.15 -0.08
N SER A 63 3.66 -9.43 -1.16
CA SER A 63 4.78 -8.59 -1.61
C SER A 63 4.33 -7.16 -1.85
N PHE A 64 3.28 -6.96 -2.66
CA PHE A 64 2.78 -5.62 -2.97
C PHE A 64 2.34 -4.84 -1.73
N ILE A 65 1.66 -5.48 -0.79
CA ILE A 65 1.26 -4.87 0.47
C ILE A 65 2.46 -4.51 1.33
N ILE A 66 3.45 -5.40 1.48
CA ILE A 66 4.65 -5.15 2.28
C ILE A 66 5.46 -3.98 1.68
N ASP A 67 5.63 -3.95 0.36
CA ASP A 67 6.39 -2.88 -0.31
C ASP A 67 5.68 -1.52 -0.18
N ALA A 68 4.35 -1.50 -0.29
CA ALA A 68 3.55 -0.30 -0.05
C ALA A 68 3.63 0.14 1.41
N ALA A 69 3.51 -0.79 2.36
CA ALA A 69 3.56 -0.50 3.79
C ALA A 69 4.92 0.07 4.22
N ARG A 70 6.03 -0.50 3.73
CA ARG A 70 7.38 0.03 3.95
C ARG A 70 7.57 1.43 3.37
N SER A 71 7.02 1.68 2.19
CA SER A 71 7.05 3.02 1.58
C SER A 71 6.30 4.05 2.44
N LEU A 72 5.09 3.70 2.88
CA LEU A 72 4.26 4.56 3.74
C LEU A 72 4.89 4.81 5.11
N ASP A 73 5.55 3.81 5.69
CA ASP A 73 6.30 3.93 6.94
C ASP A 73 7.48 4.89 6.80
N LYS A 74 8.28 4.73 5.73
CA LYS A 74 9.37 5.64 5.39
C LYS A 74 8.88 7.09 5.22
N ALA A 75 7.74 7.29 4.56
CA ALA A 75 7.12 8.60 4.37
C ALA A 75 6.36 9.11 5.61
N LYS A 76 6.40 8.39 6.73
CA LYS A 76 5.73 8.74 8.00
C LYS A 76 4.21 8.89 7.88
N MET A 77 3.59 8.38 6.82
CA MET A 77 2.13 8.38 6.61
C MET A 77 1.47 7.25 7.40
N MET A 78 2.20 6.18 7.68
CA MET A 78 1.74 5.05 8.47
C MET A 78 2.90 4.60 9.36
N ARG A 79 2.64 3.79 10.38
CA ARG A 79 3.66 2.98 11.06
C ARG A 79 3.43 1.53 10.73
N TYR A 80 4.48 0.83 10.32
CA TYR A 80 4.42 -0.60 10.01
C TYR A 80 5.33 -1.40 10.95
N ASP A 81 4.74 -2.28 11.76
CA ASP A 81 5.50 -3.23 12.56
C ASP A 81 5.69 -4.54 11.77
N GLU A 82 6.89 -4.74 11.21
CA GLU A 82 7.20 -5.92 10.40
C GLU A 82 7.10 -7.25 11.18
N LYS A 83 7.28 -7.23 12.51
CA LYS A 83 7.22 -8.46 13.32
C LYS A 83 5.79 -8.96 13.47
N SER A 84 4.87 -8.07 13.83
CA SER A 84 3.46 -8.41 14.00
C SER A 84 2.67 -8.37 12.69
N GLY A 85 3.12 -7.58 11.72
CA GLY A 85 2.38 -7.30 10.49
C GLY A 85 1.33 -6.20 10.66
N ASN A 86 1.32 -5.47 11.79
CA ASN A 86 0.30 -4.47 12.10
C ASN A 86 0.63 -3.09 11.52
N PHE A 87 -0.43 -2.34 11.23
CA PHE A 87 -0.40 -0.98 10.74
C PHE A 87 -0.99 -0.02 11.77
N TYR A 88 -0.41 1.16 11.89
CA TYR A 88 -0.94 2.24 12.71
C TYR A 88 -0.96 3.53 11.89
N CYS A 89 -2.13 4.16 11.79
CA CYS A 89 -2.26 5.45 11.10
C CYS A 89 -1.51 6.55 11.86
N THR A 90 -0.82 7.44 11.15
CA THR A 90 -0.29 8.68 11.72
C THR A 90 -1.23 9.85 11.40
N GLU A 91 -1.06 10.99 12.08
CA GLU A 91 -1.81 12.21 11.72
C GLU A 91 -1.47 12.68 10.30
N LEU A 92 -0.22 12.51 9.85
CA LEU A 92 0.15 12.84 8.48
C LEU A 92 -0.59 11.95 7.46
N GLY A 93 -0.68 10.64 7.72
CA GLY A 93 -1.47 9.73 6.90
C GLY A 93 -2.95 10.07 6.86
N ARG A 94 -3.51 10.46 8.01
CA ARG A 94 -4.90 10.91 8.12
C ARG A 94 -5.16 12.19 7.32
N ILE A 95 -4.29 13.19 7.43
CA ILE A 95 -4.37 14.42 6.62
C ILE A 95 -4.27 14.08 5.14
N ALA A 96 -3.28 13.27 4.75
CA ALA A 96 -3.09 12.89 3.35
C ALA A 96 -4.32 12.15 2.78
N SER A 97 -4.92 11.24 3.54
CA SER A 97 -6.16 10.56 3.15
C SER A 97 -7.34 11.53 3.05
N HIS A 98 -7.50 12.45 4.01
CA HIS A 98 -8.63 13.39 4.04
C HIS A 98 -8.61 14.37 2.88
N PHE A 99 -7.42 14.84 2.50
CA PHE A 99 -7.23 15.82 1.42
C PHE A 99 -6.83 15.19 0.08
N TYR A 100 -6.86 13.85 -0.04
CA TYR A 100 -6.45 13.13 -1.25
C TYR A 100 -5.04 13.52 -1.74
N LEU A 101 -4.11 13.73 -0.81
CA LEU A 101 -2.72 14.00 -1.14
C LEU A 101 -2.03 12.72 -1.60
N GLN A 102 -1.36 12.80 -2.74
CA GLN A 102 -0.56 11.69 -3.24
C GLN A 102 0.66 11.45 -2.36
N TYR A 103 1.03 10.18 -2.20
CA TYR A 103 2.23 9.71 -1.51
C TYR A 103 3.48 10.50 -1.94
N SER A 104 3.67 10.72 -3.24
CA SER A 104 4.82 11.45 -3.78
C SER A 104 4.89 12.90 -3.33
N SER A 105 3.73 13.56 -3.19
CA SER A 105 3.66 14.94 -2.69
C SER A 105 4.05 14.98 -1.21
N VAL A 106 3.56 14.03 -0.40
CA VAL A 106 3.90 13.94 1.02
C VAL A 106 5.38 13.63 1.22
N GLU A 107 5.94 12.73 0.41
CA GLU A 107 7.39 12.44 0.39
C GLU A 107 8.20 13.71 0.12
N THR A 108 7.81 14.48 -0.90
CA THR A 108 8.44 15.78 -1.24
C THR A 108 8.34 16.79 -0.09
N TYR A 109 7.15 16.93 0.51
CA TYR A 109 6.93 17.86 1.61
C TYR A 109 7.76 17.51 2.85
N ASN A 110 7.93 16.22 3.15
CA ASN A 110 8.76 15.78 4.27
C ASN A 110 10.24 16.19 4.12
N GLU A 111 10.74 16.31 2.89
CA GLU A 111 12.12 16.74 2.62
C GLU A 111 12.26 18.27 2.63
N MET A 112 11.23 18.98 2.15
CA MET A 112 11.27 20.43 1.95
C MET A 112 10.82 21.23 3.18
N LEU A 113 9.87 20.73 3.97
CA LEU A 113 9.32 21.47 5.10
C LEU A 113 10.34 21.58 6.24
N ARG A 114 10.79 22.80 6.48
CA ARG A 114 11.63 23.18 7.63
C ARG A 114 10.86 24.15 8.53
N ARG A 115 11.20 24.17 9.83
CA ARG A 115 10.55 25.03 10.84
C ARG A 115 10.53 26.52 10.48
N HIS A 116 11.45 26.97 9.64
CA HIS A 116 11.46 28.32 9.08
C HIS A 116 11.66 28.18 7.57
N MET A 117 10.65 28.49 6.78
CA MET A 117 10.84 28.75 5.36
C MET A 117 11.28 30.21 5.24
N SER A 118 12.59 30.45 5.10
CA SER A 118 13.13 31.78 4.78
C SER A 118 13.12 32.00 3.27
#